data_AF-A0A660QUJ0-F1
#
_entry.id   AF-A0A660QUJ0-F1
#
_cell.length_a   1.000
_cell.length_b   1.000
_cell.length_c   1.000
_cell.angle_alpha   90.00
_cell.angle_beta   90.00
_cell.angle_gamma   90.00
#
_symmetry.space_group_name_H-M   'P 1'
#
loop_
_entity.id
_entity.type
_entity.pdbx_description
1 polymer ?
#
loop_
_entity_poly.entity_id
_entity_poly.type
_entity_poly.pdbx_seq_one_letter_code
_entity_poly.pdbx_strand_id
1 'polypeptide(L)'
;MQVGFPHIQTVVKIWRTSTAYKTGGKEICYYLSSDPFDRRTPEQWLELIRGHWGGVEIRNHWRKDACLLEDKTRSRNPTLVGALAMLRNTLLFMHKEQDLHATLPGFVEDIAADNRKAFSMLMRRY
;
A
#
# COMPACT_ATOMS: atom_id res chain seq x y z
N MET A 1 -12.07 24.69 -18.73
CA MET A 1 -11.12 23.58 -18.96
C MET A 1 -11.92 22.29 -18.98
N GLN A 2 -11.98 21.58 -20.09
CA GLN A 2 -12.69 20.29 -20.20
C GLN A 2 -11.65 19.17 -20.06
N VAL A 3 -11.85 18.26 -19.12
CA VAL A 3 -10.85 17.22 -18.74
C VAL A 3 -10.97 15.96 -19.61
N GLY A 4 -12.02 15.86 -20.44
CA GLY A 4 -12.22 14.72 -21.35
C GLY A 4 -12.45 13.37 -20.67
N PHE A 5 -12.65 13.34 -19.35
CA PHE A 5 -12.87 12.12 -18.57
C PHE A 5 -14.32 12.09 -18.04
N PRO A 6 -15.10 11.02 -18.31
CA PRO A 6 -16.50 10.94 -17.91
C PRO A 6 -16.72 11.12 -16.41
N HIS A 7 -17.83 11.76 -16.05
CA HIS A 7 -18.31 11.93 -14.67
C HIS A 7 -17.43 12.76 -13.73
N ILE A 8 -16.35 13.39 -14.22
CA ILE A 8 -15.53 14.28 -13.39
C ILE A 8 -16.29 15.56 -13.09
N GLN A 9 -16.38 15.89 -11.81
CA GLN A 9 -16.98 17.13 -11.32
C GLN A 9 -15.94 18.06 -10.69
N THR A 10 -14.79 17.52 -10.25
CA THR A 10 -13.73 18.29 -9.57
C THR A 10 -12.34 17.92 -10.07
N VAL A 11 -11.50 18.94 -10.26
CA VAL A 11 -10.05 18.79 -10.47
C VAL A 11 -9.33 19.41 -9.28
N VAL A 12 -8.52 18.61 -8.58
CA VAL A 12 -7.69 19.06 -7.47
C VAL A 12 -6.26 19.22 -7.97
N LYS A 13 -5.74 20.44 -7.91
CA LYS A 13 -4.34 20.76 -8.22
C LYS A 13 -3.57 20.88 -6.92
N ILE A 14 -2.48 20.13 -6.77
CA ILE A 14 -1.60 20.21 -5.61
C ILE A 14 -0.16 20.50 -6.02
N TRP A 15 0.57 21.09 -5.09
CA TRP A 15 2.04 21.12 -5.13
C TRP A 15 2.57 19.99 -4.24
N ARG A 16 3.36 19.11 -4.83
CA ARG A 16 4.03 18.01 -4.15
C ARG A 16 5.52 18.32 -4.06
N THR A 17 6.08 18.17 -2.87
CA THR A 17 7.52 18.03 -2.66
C THR A 17 7.82 16.57 -2.38
N SER A 18 8.80 16.01 -3.08
CA SER A 18 9.24 14.62 -2.89
C SER A 18 10.74 14.58 -2.65
N THR A 19 11.16 13.75 -1.69
CA THR A 19 12.56 13.41 -1.42
C THR A 19 13.04 12.21 -2.22
N ALA A 20 12.15 11.56 -3.00
CA ALA A 20 12.53 10.43 -3.85
C ALA A 20 13.52 10.83 -4.96
N TYR A 21 13.57 12.12 -5.32
CA TYR A 21 14.50 12.65 -6.32
C TYR A 21 15.65 13.39 -5.63
N LYS A 22 16.88 13.16 -6.09
CA LYS A 22 18.13 13.71 -5.51
C LYS A 22 18.15 15.23 -5.34
N THR A 23 17.33 15.98 -6.08
CA THR A 23 17.29 17.45 -6.08
C THR A 23 16.06 18.05 -5.40
N GLY A 24 15.19 17.25 -4.77
CA GLY A 24 14.00 17.76 -4.09
C GLY A 24 13.06 18.51 -5.04
N GLY A 25 12.41 17.79 -5.94
CA GLY A 25 11.52 18.40 -6.94
C GLY A 25 10.23 18.93 -6.32
N LYS A 26 9.86 20.17 -6.65
CA LYS A 26 8.49 20.67 -6.55
C LYS A 26 7.76 20.29 -7.85
N GLU A 27 6.73 19.47 -7.72
CA GLU A 27 5.92 19.00 -8.83
C GLU A 27 4.48 19.46 -8.65
N ILE A 28 3.81 19.76 -9.76
CA ILE A 28 2.37 19.97 -9.78
C ILE A 28 1.72 18.64 -10.13
N CYS A 29 0.84 18.15 -9.27
CA CYS A 29 0.03 16.97 -9.53
C CYS A 29 -1.44 17.36 -9.64
N TYR A 30 -2.19 16.62 -10.46
CA TYR A 30 -3.63 16.78 -10.61
C TYR A 30 -4.33 15.49 -10.20
N TYR A 31 -5.40 15.62 -9.43
CA TYR A 31 -6.30 14.53 -9.07
C TYR A 31 -7.68 14.84 -9.63
N LEU A 32 -8.37 13.81 -10.10
CA LEU A 32 -9.71 13.91 -10.66
C LEU A 32 -10.69 13.24 -9.71
N SER A 33 -11.84 13.86 -9.49
CA SER A 33 -12.91 13.28 -8.68
C SER A 33 -14.27 13.45 -9.33
N SER A 34 -15.11 12.43 -9.16
CA SER A 34 -16.54 12.49 -9.49
C SER A 34 -17.37 13.21 -8.43
N ASP A 35 -16.79 13.49 -7.26
CA ASP A 35 -17.45 14.30 -6.24
C ASP A 35 -17.49 15.78 -6.67
N PRO A 36 -18.58 16.50 -6.34
CA PRO A 36 -18.68 17.93 -6.60
C PRO A 36 -17.69 18.75 -5.74
N PHE A 37 -17.35 19.95 -6.21
CA PHE A 37 -16.23 20.74 -5.69
C PHE A 37 -16.42 21.22 -4.24
N ASP A 38 -17.67 21.37 -3.82
CA ASP A 38 -18.11 21.85 -2.51
C ASP A 38 -18.24 20.72 -1.47
N ARG A 39 -18.12 19.46 -1.88
CA ARG A 39 -18.22 18.31 -0.97
C ARG A 39 -17.10 18.26 0.07
N ARG A 40 -15.93 18.82 -0.25
CA ARG A 40 -14.73 18.78 0.61
C ARG A 40 -13.97 20.08 0.56
N THR A 41 -13.41 20.46 1.71
CA THR A 41 -12.45 21.56 1.77
C THR A 41 -11.10 21.14 1.14
N PRO A 42 -10.23 22.10 0.76
CA PRO A 42 -8.88 21.79 0.29
C PRO A 42 -8.08 20.89 1.24
N GLU A 43 -8.22 21.07 2.55
CA GLU A 43 -7.53 20.29 3.58
C GLU A 43 -8.01 18.84 3.59
N GLN A 44 -9.32 18.62 3.44
CA GLN A 44 -9.91 17.28 3.35
C GLN A 44 -9.47 16.56 2.06
N TRP A 45 -9.32 17.29 0.95
CA TRP A 45 -8.73 16.72 -0.27
C TRP A 45 -7.27 16.31 -0.05
N LEU A 46 -6.48 17.15 0.62
CA LEU A 46 -5.08 16.84 0.95
C LEU A 46 -4.97 15.64 1.87
N GLU A 47 -5.82 15.53 2.88
CA GLU A 47 -5.87 14.38 3.79
C GLU A 47 -6.22 13.10 3.03
N LEU A 48 -7.22 13.13 2.14
CA LEU A 48 -7.58 11.99 1.30
C LEU A 48 -6.41 11.54 0.42
N ILE A 49 -5.76 12.48 -0.26
CA ILE A 49 -4.59 12.20 -1.10
C ILE A 49 -3.45 11.59 -0.27
N ARG A 50 -3.12 12.20 0.88
CA ARG A 50 -2.08 11.66 1.78
C ARG A 50 -2.47 10.30 2.34
N GLY A 51 -3.73 10.08 2.66
CA GLY A 51 -4.26 8.80 3.15
C GLY A 51 -4.17 7.70 2.09
N HIS A 52 -4.41 8.03 0.82
CA HIS A 52 -4.21 7.09 -0.28
C HIS A 52 -2.74 6.65 -0.37
N TRP A 53 -1.79 7.58 -0.45
CA TRP A 53 -0.36 7.25 -0.54
C TRP A 53 0.20 6.61 0.74
N GLY A 54 -0.18 7.11 1.92
CA GLY A 54 0.27 6.55 3.20
C GLY A 54 -0.35 5.20 3.51
N GLY A 55 -1.63 5.03 3.23
CA GLY A 55 -2.40 3.83 3.55
C GLY A 55 -2.28 2.73 2.51
N VAL A 56 -2.56 3.04 1.24
CA VAL A 56 -2.58 2.06 0.16
C VAL A 56 -1.16 1.81 -0.32
N GLU A 57 -0.43 2.85 -0.73
CA GLU A 57 0.88 2.65 -1.35
C GLU A 57 1.94 2.17 -0.33
N ILE A 58 2.11 2.88 0.77
CA ILE A 58 3.20 2.57 1.73
C ILE A 58 2.84 1.38 2.62
N ARG A 59 1.68 1.39 3.29
CA ARG A 59 1.34 0.34 4.27
C ARG A 59 0.86 -0.97 3.65
N ASN A 60 0.52 -1.00 2.35
CA ASN A 60 0.07 -2.22 1.68
C ASN A 60 0.97 -2.59 0.49
N HIS A 61 1.07 -1.75 -0.56
CA HIS A 61 1.85 -2.08 -1.76
C HIS A 61 3.33 -2.31 -1.44
N TRP A 62 4.03 -1.32 -0.87
CA TRP A 62 5.47 -1.44 -0.60
C TRP A 62 5.81 -2.66 0.26
N ARG A 63 4.99 -2.98 1.26
CA ARG A 63 5.19 -4.16 2.10
C ARG A 63 5.11 -5.46 1.31
N LYS A 64 4.22 -5.56 0.31
CA LYS A 64 4.10 -6.76 -0.54
C LYS A 64 5.18 -6.80 -1.62
N ASP A 65 5.33 -5.69 -2.32
CA ASP A 65 6.17 -5.53 -3.49
C ASP A 65 7.65 -5.67 -3.13
N ALA A 66 8.10 -4.85 -2.18
CA ALA A 66 9.49 -4.79 -1.79
C ALA A 66 9.84 -5.77 -0.67
N CYS A 67 9.07 -5.82 0.43
CA CYS A 67 9.43 -6.66 1.57
C CYS A 67 9.08 -8.14 1.39
N LEU A 68 7.94 -8.45 0.75
CA LEU A 68 7.51 -9.83 0.46
C LEU A 68 7.77 -10.26 -0.98
N LEU A 69 8.60 -9.48 -1.69
CA LEU A 69 9.18 -9.79 -2.99
C LEU A 69 8.15 -10.08 -4.08
N GLU A 70 6.97 -9.43 -4.02
CA GLU A 70 5.95 -9.59 -5.05
C GLU A 70 6.47 -9.21 -6.44
N ASP A 71 7.21 -8.09 -6.56
CA ASP A 71 7.87 -7.63 -7.79
C ASP A 71 8.92 -8.62 -8.34
N LYS A 72 9.43 -9.51 -7.49
CA LYS A 72 10.40 -10.54 -7.88
C LYS A 72 9.72 -11.84 -8.33
N THR A 73 8.39 -11.94 -8.23
CA THR A 73 7.64 -13.09 -8.75
C THR A 73 7.78 -13.13 -10.28
N ARG A 74 8.32 -14.22 -10.82
CA ARG A 74 8.53 -14.42 -12.27
C ARG A 74 7.54 -15.39 -12.92
N SER A 75 6.75 -16.08 -12.10
CA SER A 75 5.70 -16.97 -12.60
C SER A 75 4.61 -16.17 -13.32
N ARG A 76 4.15 -16.70 -14.45
CA ARG A 76 2.97 -16.19 -15.17
C ARG A 76 1.73 -17.05 -14.95
N ASN A 77 1.80 -18.07 -14.09
CA ASN A 77 0.66 -18.90 -13.76
C ASN A 77 -0.28 -18.15 -12.80
N PRO A 78 -1.52 -17.84 -13.20
CA PRO A 78 -2.43 -17.01 -12.40
C PRO A 78 -2.83 -17.67 -11.08
N THR A 79 -2.98 -19.00 -11.05
CA THR A 79 -3.29 -19.74 -9.82
C THR A 79 -2.17 -19.62 -8.80
N LEU A 80 -0.92 -19.78 -9.25
CA LEU A 80 0.25 -19.65 -8.38
C LEU A 80 0.39 -18.21 -7.86
N VAL A 81 0.28 -17.21 -8.75
CA VAL A 81 0.37 -15.80 -8.36
C VAL A 81 -0.75 -15.42 -7.39
N GLY A 82 -1.98 -15.90 -7.62
CA GLY A 82 -3.10 -15.70 -6.71
C GLY A 82 -2.85 -16.33 -5.33
N ALA A 83 -2.33 -17.56 -5.29
CA ALA A 83 -1.98 -18.21 -4.03
C ALA A 83 -0.89 -17.44 -3.25
N LEU A 84 0.15 -16.96 -3.94
CA LEU A 84 1.19 -16.13 -3.32
C LEU A 84 0.63 -14.82 -2.77
N ALA A 85 -0.27 -14.14 -3.49
CA ALA A 85 -0.92 -12.93 -3.02
C ALA A 85 -1.72 -13.18 -1.72
N MET A 86 -2.45 -14.30 -1.65
CA MET A 86 -3.19 -14.70 -0.44
C MET A 86 -2.25 -15.01 0.74
N LEU A 87 -1.16 -15.72 0.51
CA LEU A 87 -0.16 -16.00 1.55
C LEU A 87 0.50 -14.72 2.07
N ARG A 88 0.84 -13.77 1.19
CA ARG A 88 1.37 -12.45 1.60
C ARG A 88 0.37 -11.68 2.46
N ASN A 89 -0.91 -11.66 2.08
CA ASN A 89 -1.96 -11.04 2.90
C ASN A 89 -2.06 -11.69 4.28
N THR A 90 -1.95 -13.03 4.36
CA THR A 90 -1.96 -13.76 5.62
C THR A 90 -0.78 -13.33 6.50
N LEU A 91 0.43 -13.23 5.95
CA LEU A 91 1.61 -12.75 6.69
C LEU A 91 1.44 -11.31 7.19
N LEU A 92 0.81 -10.41 6.41
CA LEU A 92 0.55 -9.04 6.86
C LEU A 92 -0.44 -8.98 8.02
N PHE A 93 -1.50 -9.80 7.97
CA PHE A 93 -2.45 -9.95 9.07
C PHE A 93 -1.71 -10.45 10.32
N MET A 94 -0.99 -11.55 10.19
CA MET A 94 -0.24 -12.18 11.28
C MET A 94 0.78 -11.23 11.90
N HIS A 95 1.51 -10.46 11.09
CA HIS A 95 2.43 -9.43 11.56
C HIS A 95 1.71 -8.32 12.34
N LYS A 96 0.49 -7.95 11.94
CA LYS A 96 -0.29 -6.91 12.64
C LYS A 96 -0.80 -7.41 13.99
N GLU A 97 -1.17 -8.69 14.08
CA GLU A 97 -1.71 -9.32 15.29
C GLU A 97 -0.67 -9.58 16.39
N GLN A 98 0.62 -9.40 16.08
CA GLN A 98 1.72 -9.58 17.03
C GLN A 98 2.57 -8.30 17.09
N ASP A 99 2.79 -7.82 18.31
CA ASP A 99 3.59 -6.59 18.57
C ASP A 99 5.07 -6.90 18.85
N LEU A 100 5.56 -8.06 18.38
CA LEU A 100 6.90 -8.56 18.69
C LEU A 100 7.98 -8.03 17.74
N HIS A 101 7.59 -7.74 16.49
CA HIS A 101 8.52 -7.36 15.43
C HIS A 101 8.18 -5.98 14.87
N ALA A 102 9.12 -5.06 14.97
CA ALA A 102 8.96 -3.70 14.45
C ALA A 102 8.96 -3.63 12.92
N THR A 103 9.55 -4.62 12.24
CA THR A 103 9.66 -4.63 10.76
C THR A 103 9.17 -5.95 10.17
N LEU A 104 8.56 -5.86 8.99
CA LEU A 104 8.05 -7.02 8.27
C LEU A 104 9.15 -8.01 7.83
N PRO A 105 10.32 -7.56 7.34
CA PRO A 105 11.42 -8.49 7.04
C PRO A 105 11.89 -9.26 8.28
N GLY A 106 12.10 -8.60 9.41
CA GLY A 106 12.55 -9.27 10.64
C GLY A 106 11.54 -10.30 11.15
N PHE A 107 10.25 -10.00 11.05
CA PHE A 107 9.19 -10.98 11.32
C PHE A 107 9.27 -12.22 10.42
N VAL A 108 9.43 -12.02 9.11
CA VAL A 108 9.51 -13.12 8.15
C VAL A 108 10.76 -13.97 8.40
N GLU A 109 11.90 -13.34 8.66
CA GLU A 109 13.16 -14.02 9.01
C GLU A 109 13.01 -14.86 10.28
N ASP A 110 12.39 -14.31 11.33
CA ASP A 110 12.19 -14.98 12.60
C ASP A 110 11.25 -16.20 12.50
N ILE A 111 10.19 -16.09 11.70
CA ILE A 111 9.29 -17.22 11.41
C ILE A 111 10.01 -18.27 10.56
N ALA A 112 10.74 -17.84 9.53
CA ALA A 112 11.46 -18.75 8.64
C ALA A 112 12.56 -19.55 9.38
N ALA A 113 13.13 -18.97 10.45
CA ALA A 113 14.10 -19.65 11.30
C ALA A 113 13.49 -20.75 12.18
N ASP A 114 12.19 -20.72 12.48
CA ASP A 114 11.51 -21.74 13.27
C ASP A 114 10.07 -21.98 12.80
N ASN A 115 9.89 -23.03 11.99
CA ASN A 115 8.60 -23.42 11.42
C ASN A 115 7.51 -23.71 12.47
N ARG A 116 7.88 -24.00 13.73
CA ARG A 116 6.90 -24.21 14.81
C ARG A 116 6.15 -22.91 15.13
N LYS A 117 6.77 -21.75 14.92
CA LYS A 117 6.12 -20.43 15.06
C LYS A 117 5.05 -20.24 13.99
N ALA A 118 5.35 -20.55 12.73
CA ALA A 118 4.34 -20.50 11.66
C ALA A 118 3.15 -21.41 11.99
N PHE A 119 3.42 -22.64 12.44
CA PHE A 119 2.38 -23.59 12.81
C PHE A 119 1.53 -23.10 13.99
N SER A 120 2.15 -22.58 15.05
CA SER A 120 1.41 -22.07 16.23
C SER A 120 0.50 -20.90 15.87
N MET A 121 0.95 -20.02 14.96
CA MET A 121 0.15 -18.90 14.46
C MET A 121 -1.05 -19.37 13.64
N LEU A 122 -0.88 -20.38 12.79
CA LEU A 122 -1.98 -20.95 12.00
C LEU A 122 -3.01 -21.69 12.87
N MET A 123 -2.56 -22.28 13.98
CA MET A 123 -3.44 -23.00 14.91
C MET A 123 -4.08 -22.09 15.97
N ARG A 124 -3.66 -20.82 16.04
CA ARG A 124 -4.23 -19.84 16.97
C ARG A 124 -5.67 -19.53 16.57
N ARG A 125 -6.56 -19.52 17.55
CA ARG A 125 -7.94 -19.04 17.37
C ARG A 125 -7.96 -17.52 17.55
N TYR A 126 -8.53 -16.83 16.57
CA TYR A 126 -8.75 -15.38 16.54
C TYR A 126 -10.22 -15.08 16.76
#